data_AF-A0A450WWJ6-F1
#
_entry.id   AF-A0A450WWJ6-F1
#
_cell.length_a   1.000
_cell.length_b   1.000
_cell.length_c   1.000
_cell.angle_alpha   90.00
_cell.angle_beta   90.00
_cell.angle_gamma   90.00
#
_symmetry.space_group_name_H-M   'P 1'
#
loop_
_entity.id
_entity.type
_entity.pdbx_description
1 polymer ?
#
loop_
_entity_poly.entity_id
_entity_poly.type
_entity_poly.pdbx_seq_one_letter_code
_entity_poly.pdbx_strand_id
1 'polypeptide(L)'
;MLRRYYDAATGEEIAEREEFIEGLTHDSFVIQIPRLRPERRTATERLLAVFGQHRRDERDGHLPDVDEAAYPEECRKVVRWPNVAVSEPDIRRTMEVGDDILAELEDIERQIAGKDKVIEENAGTLDEKDRALAEKDRLIAELRGSR
;
A
#
# COMPACT_ATOMS: atom_id res chain seq x y z
N MET A 1 -7.63 -25.41 -0.41
CA MET A 1 -6.40 -25.95 0.20
C MET A 1 -5.69 -24.78 0.84
N LEU A 2 -5.28 -24.89 2.11
CA LEU A 2 -4.54 -23.82 2.78
C LEU A 2 -3.13 -23.77 2.17
N ARG A 3 -2.77 -22.66 1.50
CA ARG A 3 -1.39 -22.43 1.04
C ARG A 3 -0.45 -22.40 2.24
N ARG A 4 0.80 -22.85 2.02
CA ARG A 4 1.89 -22.80 3.01
C ARG A 4 2.87 -21.74 2.59
N TYR A 5 3.24 -20.89 3.54
CA TYR A 5 4.15 -19.77 3.29
C TYR A 5 5.49 -20.12 3.91
N TYR A 6 6.56 -19.89 3.18
CA TYR A 6 7.91 -20.18 3.66
C TYR A 6 8.77 -18.94 3.52
N ASP A 7 9.54 -18.63 4.57
CA ASP A 7 10.64 -17.69 4.46
C ASP A 7 11.72 -18.31 3.56
N ALA A 8 12.01 -17.67 2.43
CA ALA A 8 12.96 -18.21 1.45
C ALA A 8 14.42 -18.20 1.94
N ALA A 9 14.75 -17.41 2.97
CA ALA A 9 16.10 -17.30 3.53
C ALA A 9 16.32 -18.27 4.70
N THR A 10 15.32 -18.52 5.55
CA THR A 10 15.43 -19.44 6.71
C THR A 10 14.76 -20.79 6.49
N GLY A 11 13.83 -20.89 5.55
CA GLY A 11 13.01 -22.08 5.31
C GLY A 11 11.90 -22.29 6.35
N GLU A 12 11.68 -21.32 7.24
CA GLU A 12 10.67 -21.40 8.29
C GLU A 12 9.26 -21.15 7.73
N GLU A 13 8.27 -21.86 8.27
CA GLU A 13 6.86 -21.67 7.88
C GLU A 13 6.29 -20.42 8.54
N ILE A 14 5.70 -19.54 7.72
CA ILE A 14 5.06 -18.31 8.17
C ILE A 14 3.58 -18.60 8.44
N ALA A 15 3.16 -18.39 9.69
CA ALA A 15 1.78 -18.67 10.11
C ALA A 15 0.78 -17.56 9.71
N GLU A 16 1.26 -16.34 9.55
CA GLU A 16 0.44 -15.19 9.16
C GLU A 16 0.06 -15.27 7.68
N ARG A 17 -1.25 -15.14 7.41
CA ARG A 17 -1.83 -15.24 6.07
C ARG A 17 -2.30 -13.89 5.60
N GLU A 18 -2.10 -13.61 4.32
CA GLU A 18 -2.47 -12.34 3.72
C GLU A 18 -3.39 -12.62 2.51
N GLU A 19 -4.44 -11.80 2.35
CA GLU A 19 -5.53 -12.01 1.39
C GLU A 19 -5.06 -11.92 -0.06
N PHE A 20 -4.22 -10.94 -0.40
CA PHE A 20 -3.58 -10.82 -1.71
C PHE A 20 -2.73 -12.07 -2.04
N ILE A 21 -2.00 -12.63 -1.08
CA ILE A 21 -1.18 -13.85 -1.27
C ILE A 21 -2.06 -15.09 -1.49
N GLU A 22 -3.16 -15.23 -0.75
CA GLU A 22 -4.13 -16.32 -0.96
C GLU A 22 -4.87 -16.19 -2.32
N GLY A 23 -5.00 -14.97 -2.84
CA GLY A 23 -5.58 -14.70 -4.16
C GLY A 23 -4.72 -15.15 -5.35
N LEU A 24 -3.45 -15.52 -5.11
CA LEU A 24 -2.56 -15.99 -6.18
C LEU A 24 -2.99 -17.36 -6.69
N THR A 25 -2.97 -17.53 -8.01
CA THR A 25 -3.41 -18.76 -8.68
C THR A 25 -2.29 -19.79 -8.86
N HIS A 26 -1.04 -19.37 -8.74
CA HIS A 26 0.15 -20.20 -8.96
C HIS A 26 1.14 -20.06 -7.80
N ASP A 27 2.13 -20.95 -7.76
CA ASP A 27 3.24 -20.83 -6.82
C ASP A 27 4.09 -19.62 -7.19
N SER A 28 4.29 -18.73 -6.22
CA SER A 28 4.91 -17.43 -6.44
C SER A 28 5.88 -17.11 -5.31
N PHE A 29 6.95 -16.39 -5.66
CA PHE A 29 7.80 -15.73 -4.67
C PHE A 29 7.31 -14.31 -4.45
N VAL A 30 6.91 -13.99 -3.22
CA VAL A 30 6.50 -12.64 -2.83
C VAL A 30 7.67 -11.99 -2.12
N ILE A 31 8.15 -10.87 -2.68
CA ILE A 31 9.27 -10.11 -2.11
C ILE A 31 8.77 -8.74 -1.69
N GLN A 32 8.99 -8.41 -0.41
CA GLN A 32 8.78 -7.05 0.09
C GLN A 32 10.08 -6.27 -0.03
N ILE A 33 10.13 -5.35 -1.00
CA ILE A 33 11.30 -4.51 -1.27
C ILE A 33 11.82 -3.80 0.00
N PRO A 34 10.99 -3.22 0.88
CA PRO A 34 11.47 -2.55 2.11
C PRO A 34 12.12 -3.50 3.13
N ARG A 35 11.86 -4.81 3.04
CA ARG A 35 12.41 -5.82 3.95
C ARG A 35 13.67 -6.50 3.41
N LEU A 36 14.13 -6.12 2.21
CA LEU A 36 15.43 -6.56 1.70
C LEU A 36 16.53 -5.94 2.58
N ARG A 37 17.03 -6.73 3.52
CA ARG A 37 18.09 -6.31 4.44
C ARG A 37 19.40 -6.06 3.69
N PRO A 38 20.26 -5.14 4.16
CA PRO A 38 21.54 -4.87 3.52
C PRO A 38 22.48 -6.09 3.53
N GLU A 39 22.31 -7.01 4.48
CA GLU A 39 23.01 -8.30 4.49
C GLU A 39 22.36 -9.25 3.48
N ARG A 40 22.62 -9.04 2.18
CA ARG A 40 22.08 -9.83 1.07
C ARG A 40 22.61 -11.28 1.13
N ARG A 41 21.82 -12.19 1.70
CA ARG A 41 22.24 -13.56 2.05
C ARG A 41 22.19 -14.48 0.83
N THR A 42 21.21 -14.29 -0.06
CA THR A 42 21.01 -15.13 -1.24
C THR A 42 21.35 -14.40 -2.55
N ALA A 43 21.67 -15.15 -3.61
CA ALA A 43 21.89 -14.58 -4.94
C ALA A 43 20.65 -13.83 -5.47
N THR A 44 19.46 -14.35 -5.17
CA THR A 44 18.17 -13.74 -5.50
C THR A 44 17.96 -12.40 -4.78
N GLU A 45 18.24 -12.33 -3.47
CA GLU A 45 18.19 -11.06 -2.71
C GLU A 45 19.18 -10.03 -3.25
N ARG A 46 20.38 -10.47 -3.66
CA ARG A 46 21.38 -9.58 -4.28
C ARG A 46 20.89 -9.02 -5.61
N LEU A 47 20.26 -9.84 -6.44
CA LEU A 47 19.68 -9.38 -7.70
C LEU A 47 18.53 -8.41 -7.44
N LEU A 48 17.61 -8.77 -6.56
CA LEU A 48 16.40 -8.00 -6.28
C LEU A 48 16.70 -6.67 -5.57
N ALA A 49 17.85 -6.55 -4.91
CA ALA A 49 18.29 -5.30 -4.32
C ALA A 49 18.46 -4.15 -5.33
N VAL A 50 18.57 -4.44 -6.64
CA VAL A 50 18.51 -3.42 -7.70
C VAL A 50 17.19 -2.65 -7.69
N PHE A 51 16.09 -3.31 -7.31
CA PHE A 51 14.76 -2.70 -7.21
C PHE A 51 14.56 -2.02 -5.85
N GLY A 52 15.55 -2.07 -4.95
CA GLY A 52 15.55 -1.35 -3.70
C GLY A 52 15.58 0.15 -3.97
N GLN A 53 14.42 0.80 -3.88
CA GLN A 53 14.25 2.25 -4.01
C GLN A 53 14.88 3.07 -2.86
N HIS A 54 15.62 2.43 -1.95
CA HIS A 54 16.33 3.07 -0.83
C HIS A 54 17.46 4.04 -1.23
N ARG A 55 17.94 3.96 -2.48
CA ARG A 55 18.87 4.91 -3.09
C ARG A 55 18.23 5.43 -4.36
N ARG A 56 17.35 6.42 -4.23
CA ARG A 56 16.88 7.23 -5.35
C ARG A 56 17.84 8.41 -5.49
N ASP A 57 18.15 8.81 -6.71
CA ASP A 57 18.87 10.06 -6.93
C ASP A 57 18.05 11.21 -6.33
N GLU A 58 18.67 12.04 -5.50
CA GLU A 58 18.00 13.20 -4.87
C GLU A 58 17.49 14.22 -5.91
N ARG A 59 17.99 14.17 -7.14
CA ARG A 59 17.62 15.06 -8.25
C ARG A 59 16.52 14.49 -9.14
N ASP A 60 16.42 13.16 -9.23
CA ASP A 60 15.46 12.46 -10.08
C ASP A 60 15.00 11.20 -9.36
N GLY A 61 13.86 11.29 -8.66
CA GLY A 61 13.29 10.20 -7.86
C GLY A 61 12.90 8.96 -8.67
N HIS A 62 12.91 9.06 -10.01
CA HIS A 62 12.68 7.94 -10.92
C HIS A 62 13.97 7.20 -11.30
N LEU A 63 15.15 7.78 -11.04
CA LEU A 63 16.42 7.14 -11.30
C LEU A 63 16.93 6.40 -10.05
N PRO A 64 17.13 5.08 -10.11
CA PRO A 64 17.74 4.35 -9.01
C PRO A 64 19.25 4.63 -8.99
N ASP A 65 19.76 5.15 -7.87
CA ASP A 65 21.19 5.32 -7.60
C ASP A 65 21.80 3.96 -7.22
N VAL A 66 22.19 3.20 -8.25
CA VAL A 66 22.75 1.86 -8.11
C VAL A 66 24.25 1.87 -8.41
N ASP A 67 25.04 1.53 -7.40
CA ASP A 67 26.48 1.28 -7.57
C ASP A 67 26.69 -0.05 -8.32
N GLU A 68 26.91 0.01 -9.64
CA GLU A 68 27.14 -1.15 -10.51
C GLU A 68 28.36 -1.98 -10.07
N ALA A 69 29.35 -1.36 -9.43
CA ALA A 69 30.55 -2.06 -8.95
C ALA A 69 30.27 -2.92 -7.71
N ALA A 70 29.21 -2.63 -6.97
CA ALA A 70 28.78 -3.41 -5.80
C ALA A 70 28.06 -4.72 -6.16
N TYR A 71 27.77 -4.97 -7.45
CA TYR A 71 27.08 -6.17 -7.91
C TYR A 71 28.02 -7.13 -8.66
N PRO A 72 27.81 -8.46 -8.53
CA PRO A 72 28.49 -9.45 -9.34
C PRO A 72 28.28 -9.20 -10.84
N GLU A 73 29.26 -9.54 -11.68
CA GLU A 73 29.21 -9.27 -13.13
C GLU A 73 27.97 -9.87 -13.82
N GLU A 74 27.53 -11.02 -13.34
CA GLU A 74 26.34 -11.73 -13.80
C GLU A 74 25.06 -10.88 -13.64
N CYS A 75 25.00 -10.05 -12.60
CA CYS A 75 23.85 -9.19 -12.29
C CYS A 75 23.95 -7.81 -12.93
N ARG A 76 25.12 -7.37 -13.41
CA ARG A 76 25.32 -6.02 -13.98
C ARG A 76 24.39 -5.71 -15.15
N LYS A 77 24.08 -6.71 -15.99
CA LYS A 77 23.13 -6.53 -17.10
C LYS A 77 21.72 -6.15 -16.61
N VAL A 78 21.27 -6.77 -15.52
CA VAL A 78 19.95 -6.49 -14.92
C VAL A 78 19.97 -5.13 -14.20
N VAL A 79 21.12 -4.71 -13.65
CA VAL A 79 21.31 -3.36 -13.09
C VAL A 79 21.27 -2.27 -14.16
N ARG A 80 21.73 -2.57 -15.38
CA ARG A 80 21.77 -1.62 -16.48
C ARG A 80 20.39 -1.34 -17.08
N TRP A 81 19.49 -2.32 -17.08
CA TRP A 81 18.17 -2.19 -17.73
C TRP A 81 17.28 -1.09 -17.14
N PRO A 82 17.12 -0.95 -15.82
CA PRO A 82 16.37 0.16 -15.23
C PRO A 82 16.92 1.52 -15.66
N ASN A 83 18.25 1.68 -15.64
CA ASN A 83 18.91 2.91 -16.08
C ASN A 83 18.67 3.22 -17.57
N VAL A 84 18.64 2.19 -18.42
CA VAL A 84 18.33 2.34 -19.86
C VAL A 84 16.85 2.66 -20.08
N ALA A 85 15.94 2.02 -19.34
CA ALA A 85 14.49 2.25 -19.47
C ALA A 85 14.09 3.67 -19.02
N VAL A 86 14.67 4.18 -17.93
CA VAL A 86 14.43 5.56 -17.45
C VAL A 86 15.06 6.62 -18.38
N SER A 87 16.00 6.23 -19.24
CA SER A 87 16.57 7.10 -20.27
C SER A 87 15.64 7.29 -21.47
N GLU A 88 14.60 6.47 -21.62
CA GLU A 88 13.63 6.61 -22.70
C GLU A 88 12.55 7.64 -22.33
N PRO A 89 12.39 8.72 -23.12
CA PRO A 89 11.54 9.84 -22.75
C PRO A 89 10.05 9.48 -22.64
N ASP A 90 9.56 8.53 -23.44
CA ASP A 90 8.17 8.09 -23.40
C ASP A 90 7.86 7.29 -22.13
N ILE A 91 8.81 6.46 -21.69
CA ILE A 91 8.72 5.72 -20.42
C ILE A 91 8.72 6.71 -19.25
N ARG A 92 9.64 7.68 -19.25
CA ARG A 92 9.72 8.72 -18.22
C ARG A 92 8.43 9.52 -18.11
N ARG A 93 7.89 9.99 -19.23
CA ARG A 93 6.64 10.74 -19.26
C ARG A 93 5.46 9.92 -18.70
N THR A 94 5.43 8.62 -18.99
CA THR A 94 4.40 7.72 -18.46
C THR A 94 4.54 7.54 -16.95
N MET A 95 5.77 7.49 -16.43
CA MET A 95 6.02 7.44 -14.98
C MET A 95 5.60 8.73 -14.28
N GLU A 96 5.90 9.90 -14.85
CA GLU A 96 5.48 11.21 -14.31
C GLU A 96 3.94 11.30 -14.23
N VAL A 97 3.24 10.95 -15.32
CA VAL A 97 1.76 10.93 -15.33
C VAL A 97 1.21 9.89 -14.35
N GLY A 98 1.90 8.76 -14.18
CA GLY A 98 1.54 7.74 -13.20
C GLY A 98 1.59 8.26 -11.76
N ASP A 99 2.60 9.04 -11.42
CA ASP A 99 2.74 9.67 -10.09
C ASP A 99 1.65 10.71 -9.85
N ASP A 100 1.31 11.52 -10.86
CA ASP A 100 0.19 12.48 -10.77
C ASP A 100 -1.14 11.76 -10.49
N ILE A 101 -1.43 10.68 -11.23
CA ILE A 101 -2.64 9.88 -11.02
C ILE A 101 -2.65 9.25 -9.62
N LEU A 102 -1.51 8.74 -9.15
CA LEU A 102 -1.42 8.11 -7.83
C LEU A 102 -1.68 9.13 -6.72
N ALA A 103 -1.11 10.34 -6.83
CA ALA A 103 -1.36 11.43 -5.89
C ALA A 103 -2.84 11.84 -5.86
N GLU A 104 -3.49 11.93 -7.02
CA GLU A 104 -4.94 12.21 -7.10
C GLU A 104 -5.77 11.11 -6.42
N LEU A 105 -5.42 9.83 -6.61
CA LEU A 105 -6.12 8.72 -5.96
C LEU A 105 -5.94 8.76 -4.44
N GLU A 106 -4.74 9.01 -3.93
CA GLU A 106 -4.48 9.15 -2.49
C GLU A 106 -5.30 10.30 -1.88
N ASP A 107 -5.43 11.42 -2.59
CA ASP A 107 -6.26 12.54 -2.16
C ASP A 107 -7.75 12.20 -2.16
N ILE A 108 -8.22 11.45 -3.16
CA ILE A 108 -9.60 10.95 -3.21
C ILE A 108 -9.86 10.00 -2.03
N GLU A 109 -8.97 9.07 -1.74
CA GLU A 109 -9.09 8.16 -0.60
C GLU A 109 -9.17 8.93 0.72
N ARG A 110 -8.33 9.95 0.90
CA ARG A 110 -8.36 10.84 2.08
C ARG A 110 -9.69 11.58 2.19
N GLN A 111 -10.24 12.06 1.07
CA GLN A 111 -11.54 12.73 1.05
C GLN A 111 -12.69 11.76 1.37
N ILE A 112 -12.64 10.52 0.86
CA ILE A 112 -13.63 9.48 1.17
C ILE A 112 -13.60 9.16 2.66
N ALA A 113 -12.42 8.89 3.22
CA ALA A 113 -12.28 8.62 4.65
C ALA A 113 -12.79 9.81 5.51
N GLY A 114 -12.53 11.05 5.08
CA GLY A 114 -13.07 12.24 5.73
C GLY A 114 -14.60 12.32 5.67
N LYS A 115 -15.20 11.98 4.52
CA LYS A 115 -16.66 11.95 4.34
C LYS A 115 -17.31 10.86 5.20
N ASP A 116 -16.72 9.67 5.26
CA ASP A 116 -17.24 8.56 6.07
C ASP A 116 -17.30 8.96 7.56
N LYS A 117 -16.26 9.65 8.06
CA LYS A 117 -16.25 10.18 9.42
C LYS A 117 -17.38 11.18 9.66
N VAL A 118 -17.61 12.11 8.72
CA VAL A 118 -18.71 13.09 8.83
C VAL A 118 -20.08 12.41 8.79
N ILE A 119 -20.23 11.35 7.97
CA ILE A 119 -21.46 10.55 7.92
C ILE A 119 -21.70 9.86 9.27
N GLU A 120 -20.67 9.28 9.87
CA GLU A 120 -20.75 8.63 11.18
C GLU A 120 -21.13 9.63 12.28
N GLU A 121 -20.48 10.80 12.33
CA GLU A 121 -20.83 11.87 13.27
C GLU A 121 -22.28 12.35 13.10
N ASN A 122 -22.71 12.58 11.85
CA ASN A 122 -24.08 13.00 11.56
C ASN A 122 -25.11 11.94 11.96
N ALA A 123 -24.83 10.65 11.70
CA ALA A 123 -25.69 9.56 12.12
C ALA A 123 -25.86 9.54 13.66
N GLY A 124 -24.78 9.74 14.40
CA GLY A 124 -24.83 9.88 15.86
C GLY A 124 -25.72 11.05 16.31
N THR A 125 -25.59 12.23 15.69
CA THR A 125 -26.43 13.38 16.05
C THR A 125 -27.91 13.20 15.70
N LEU A 126 -28.22 12.45 14.63
CA LEU A 126 -29.59 12.12 14.25
C LEU A 126 -30.21 11.17 15.29
N ASP A 127 -29.48 10.14 15.70
CA ASP A 127 -29.92 9.21 16.76
C ASP A 127 -30.22 9.95 18.08
N GLU A 128 -29.40 10.92 18.46
CA GLU A 128 -29.64 11.75 19.65
C GLU A 128 -30.89 12.61 19.52
N LYS A 129 -31.10 13.24 18.35
CA LYS A 129 -32.30 14.03 18.08
C LYS A 129 -33.56 13.19 18.09
N ASP A 130 -33.53 12.00 17.51
CA ASP A 130 -34.66 11.08 17.48
C ASP A 130 -35.04 10.61 18.89
N ARG A 131 -34.04 10.33 19.75
CA ARG A 131 -34.30 10.03 21.18
C ARG A 131 -34.95 11.22 21.90
N ALA A 132 -34.44 12.43 21.70
CA ALA A 132 -34.99 13.62 22.32
C ALA A 132 -36.42 13.93 21.84
N LEU A 133 -36.72 13.70 20.56
CA LEU A 133 -38.08 13.84 20.01
C LEU A 133 -39.02 12.80 20.62
N ALA A 134 -38.62 11.53 20.68
CA ALA A 134 -39.43 10.47 21.28
C ALA A 134 -39.75 10.74 22.77
N GLU A 135 -38.80 11.31 23.52
CA GLU A 135 -39.02 11.71 24.91
C GLU A 135 -40.02 12.88 25.02
N LYS A 136 -39.89 13.90 24.15
CA LYS A 136 -40.84 15.02 24.10
C LYS A 136 -42.25 14.56 23.72
N ASP A 137 -42.38 13.65 22.76
CA ASP A 137 -43.67 13.08 22.37
C ASP A 137 -44.33 12.29 23.50
N ARG A 138 -43.54 11.53 24.27
CA ARG A 138 -44.03 10.86 25.50
C ARG A 138 -44.56 11.87 26.53
N LEU A 139 -43.79 12.91 26.83
CA LEU A 139 -44.20 13.95 27.79
C LEU A 139 -45.48 14.67 27.33
N ILE A 140 -45.60 14.96 26.04
CA ILE A 140 -46.82 15.56 25.47
C ILE A 140 -48.02 14.61 25.61
N ALA A 141 -47.84 13.32 25.38
CA ALA A 141 -48.89 12.33 25.54
C ALA A 141 -49.37 12.23 27.00
N GLU A 142 -48.45 12.20 27.97
CA GLU A 142 -48.78 12.19 29.42
C GLU A 142 -49.53 13.46 29.85
N LEU A 143 -49.08 14.64 29.38
CA LEU A 143 -49.75 15.92 29.68
C LEU A 143 -51.15 16.02 29.07
N ARG A 144 -51.38 15.41 27.89
CA ARG A 144 -52.69 15.37 27.24
C ARG A 144 -53.64 14.33 27.84
N GLY A 145 -53.12 13.23 28.39
CA GLY A 145 -53.91 12.21 29.08
C GLY A 145 -54.31 12.57 30.51
N SER A 146 -53.66 13.56 31.13
CA SER A 146 -53.94 14.02 32.49
C SER A 146 -54.98 15.16 32.58
N ARG A 147 -55.78 15.36 31.51
CA ARG A 147 -56.79 16.43 31.39
C ARG A 147 -58.14 15.86 31.03
#